data_AF-A0A8T3P0P8-F1
#
_entry.id   AF-A0A8T3P0P8-F1
#
_cell.length_a   1.000
_cell.length_b   1.000
_cell.length_c   1.000
_cell.angle_alpha   90.00
_cell.angle_beta   90.00
_cell.angle_gamma   90.00
#
_symmetry.space_group_name_H-M   'P 1'
#
loop_
_entity.id
_entity.type
_entity.pdbx_description
1 polymer ?
#
loop_
_entity_poly.entity_id
_entity_poly.type
_entity_poly.pdbx_seq_one_letter_code
_entity_poly.pdbx_strand_id
1 'polypeptide(L)' 'RDTLEDPYATLGTTKDAPDAEIKKAYRRLMNQHHPDKLAARGLPTEMMKVAEENTVRIRAAYDTIREARAR' A
#
# COMPACT_ATOMS: atom_id res chain seq x y z
N ARG A 1 8.81 -20.29 8.12
CA ARG A 1 7.70 -19.39 8.52
C ARG A 1 7.83 -18.19 7.60
N ASP A 2 7.46 -18.38 6.34
CA ASP A 2 7.46 -17.37 5.30
C ASP A 2 5.98 -17.07 5.06
N THR A 3 5.47 -15.84 5.00
CA THR A 3 6.04 -14.50 4.95
C THR A 3 4.83 -13.63 5.26
N LEU A 4 4.61 -13.26 6.53
CA LEU A 4 3.76 -12.09 6.76
C LEU A 4 4.59 -10.94 6.21
N GLU A 5 4.24 -10.45 5.02
CA GLU A 5 4.90 -9.28 4.43
C GLU A 5 5.01 -8.21 5.51
N ASP A 6 6.24 -7.77 5.80
CA ASP A 6 6.46 -6.72 6.78
C ASP A 6 5.68 -5.48 6.29
N PRO A 7 4.67 -5.01 7.05
CA PRO A 7 3.83 -3.92 6.58
C PRO A 7 4.63 -2.64 6.34
N TYR A 8 5.75 -2.44 7.05
CA TYR A 8 6.65 -1.32 6.80
C TYR A 8 7.36 -1.49 5.45
N ALA A 9 7.80 -2.70 5.13
CA ALA A 9 8.41 -3.03 3.84
C ALA A 9 7.39 -2.90 2.68
N THR A 10 6.14 -3.32 2.85
CA THR A 10 5.06 -3.13 1.86
C THR A 10 4.85 -1.66 1.52
N LEU A 11 4.99 -0.76 2.52
CA LEU A 11 4.93 0.68 2.30
C LEU A 11 6.26 1.30 1.83
N GLY A 12 7.35 0.53 1.82
CA GLY A 12 8.70 1.03 1.54
C GLY A 12 9.20 2.01 2.60
N THR A 13 8.85 1.75 3.86
CA THR A 13 9.19 2.55 5.04
C THR A 13 9.86 1.69 6.09
N THR A 14 10.35 2.30 7.17
CA THR A 14 10.88 1.57 8.33
C THR A 14 9.98 1.77 9.54
N LYS A 15 10.12 0.89 10.54
CA LYS A 15 9.42 1.00 11.83
C LYS A 15 9.71 2.30 12.57
N ASP A 16 10.84 2.95 12.29
CA ASP A 16 11.29 4.18 12.93
C ASP A 16 10.84 5.43 12.14
N ALA A 17 10.26 5.24 10.95
CA ALA A 17 9.77 6.34 10.13
C ALA A 17 8.64 7.11 10.83
N PRO A 18 8.59 8.45 10.73
CA PRO A 18 7.50 9.24 11.29
C PRO A 18 6.15 8.90 10.66
N ASP A 19 5.05 9.02 11.42
CA ASP A 19 3.69 8.79 10.92
C ASP A 19 3.36 9.58 9.65
N ALA A 20 3.89 10.81 9.55
CA ALA A 20 3.74 11.65 8.37
C ALA A 20 4.36 11.03 7.11
N GLU A 21 5.52 10.38 7.26
CA GLU A 21 6.21 9.69 6.18
C GLU A 21 5.47 8.42 5.76
N ILE A 22 4.98 7.64 6.74
CA ILE A 22 4.15 6.45 6.48
C ILE A 22 2.87 6.82 5.74
N LYS A 23 2.17 7.88 6.18
CA LYS A 23 0.98 8.40 5.50
C LYS A 23 1.29 8.95 4.10
N LYS A 24 2.48 9.51 3.89
CA LYS A 24 2.93 9.97 2.57
C LYS A 24 3.20 8.78 1.64
N ALA A 25 3.89 7.76 2.14
CA ALA A 25 4.18 6.52 1.40
C ALA A 25 2.88 5.80 0.99
N TYR A 26 1.94 5.63 1.91
CA TYR A 26 0.61 5.08 1.64
C TYR A 26 -0.11 5.83 0.51
N ARG A 27 -0.24 7.17 0.61
CA ARG A 27 -0.89 7.98 -0.43
C ARG A 27 -0.21 7.88 -1.79
N ARG A 28 1.13 7.84 -1.81
CA ARG A 28 1.93 7.68 -3.02
C ARG A 28 1.64 6.35 -3.69
N LEU A 29 1.68 5.25 -2.93
CA LEU A 29 1.43 3.91 -3.44
C LEU A 29 -0.01 3.74 -3.93
N MET A 30 -0.99 4.25 -3.18
CA MET A 30 -2.38 4.26 -3.64
C MET A 30 -2.53 5.01 -4.96
N ASN A 31 -1.92 6.18 -5.13
CA ASN A 31 -1.97 6.90 -6.41
C ASN A 31 -1.30 6.15 -7.57
N GLN A 32 -0.32 5.30 -7.30
CA GLN A 32 0.39 4.51 -8.32
C GLN A 32 -0.36 3.25 -8.71
N HIS A 33 -1.05 2.62 -7.76
CA HIS A 33 -1.69 1.33 -7.95
C HIS A 33 -3.22 1.39 -7.99
N HIS A 34 -3.85 2.56 -7.82
CA HIS A 34 -5.32 2.62 -7.84
C HIS A 34 -5.87 2.20 -9.20
N PRO A 35 -6.82 1.25 -9.25
CA PRO A 35 -7.45 0.82 -10.50
C PRO A 35 -7.99 2.02 -11.29
N ASP A 36 -8.74 2.94 -10.68
CA ASP A 36 -9.26 4.14 -11.37
C ASP A 36 -8.18 4.99 -12.07
N LYS A 37 -7.00 5.14 -11.44
CA LYS A 37 -5.88 5.92 -12.01
C LYS A 37 -5.23 5.19 -13.18
N LEU A 38 -5.26 3.87 -13.17
CA LEU A 38 -4.72 3.01 -14.21
C LEU A 38 -5.72 2.82 -15.37
N ALA A 39 -7.01 2.72 -15.08
CA ALA A 39 -8.09 2.75 -16.07
C ALA A 39 -8.06 4.04 -16.89
N ALA A 40 -7.84 5.18 -16.25
CA ALA A 40 -7.67 6.47 -16.93
C ALA A 40 -6.46 6.51 -17.90
N ARG A 41 -5.51 5.58 -17.77
CA ARG A 41 -4.36 5.42 -18.67
C ARG A 41 -4.57 4.36 -19.75
N GLY A 42 -5.76 3.77 -19.84
CA GLY A 42 -6.10 2.76 -20.84
C GLY A 42 -5.45 1.39 -20.60
N LEU A 43 -5.13 1.06 -19.34
CA LEU A 43 -4.54 -0.24 -19.02
C LEU A 43 -5.55 -1.39 -19.21
N PRO A 44 -5.08 -2.59 -19.62
CA PRO A 44 -5.94 -3.77 -19.77
C PRO A 44 -6.59 -4.19 -18.44
N THR A 45 -7.78 -4.79 -18.52
CA THR A 45 -8.52 -5.35 -17.37
C THR A 45 -7.68 -6.32 -16.53
N GLU A 46 -6.73 -7.02 -17.17
CA GLU A 46 -5.91 -8.01 -16.47
C GLU A 46 -4.90 -7.32 -15.53
N MET A 47 -4.43 -6.12 -15.90
CA MET A 47 -3.61 -5.27 -15.03
C MET A 47 -4.44 -4.63 -13.91
N MET A 48 -5.76 -4.50 -14.10
CA MET A 48 -6.67 -3.95 -13.08
C MET A 48 -6.80 -4.89 -11.88
N LYS A 49 -6.81 -6.20 -12.09
CA LYS A 49 -6.81 -7.19 -10.99
C LYS A 49 -5.54 -7.09 -10.15
N VAL A 50 -4.39 -6.96 -10.80
CA VAL A 50 -3.10 -6.78 -10.12
C VAL A 50 -3.06 -5.45 -9.36
N ALA A 51 -3.62 -4.39 -9.95
CA ALA A 51 -3.78 -3.10 -9.30
C ALA A 51 -4.63 -3.19 -8.03
N GLU A 52 -5.79 -3.85 -8.12
CA GLU A 52 -6.70 -4.09 -7.00
C GLU A 52 -6.00 -4.86 -5.88
N GLU A 53 -5.37 -6.00 -6.19
CA GLU A 53 -4.61 -6.78 -5.21
C GLU A 53 -3.55 -5.95 -4.49
N ASN A 54 -2.81 -5.13 -5.24
CA ASN A 54 -1.79 -4.26 -4.67
C ASN A 54 -2.43 -3.20 -3.75
N THR A 55 -3.53 -2.57 -4.14
CA THR A 55 -4.22 -1.61 -3.27
C THR A 55 -4.73 -2.24 -1.98
N VAL A 56 -5.21 -3.48 -2.04
CA VAL A 56 -5.64 -4.24 -0.84
C VAL A 56 -4.44 -4.49 0.08
N ARG A 57 -3.31 -4.97 -0.46
CA ARG A 57 -2.07 -5.18 0.34
C ARG A 57 -1.57 -3.87 0.97
N ILE A 58 -1.53 -2.78 0.19
CA ILE A 58 -1.08 -1.46 0.66
C ILE A 58 -1.97 -0.94 1.79
N ARG A 59 -3.30 -1.09 1.67
CA ARG A 59 -4.25 -0.67 2.72
C ARG A 59 -4.07 -1.51 3.98
N ALA A 60 -4.02 -2.84 3.85
CA ALA A 60 -3.84 -3.75 4.98
C ALA A 60 -2.54 -3.46 5.75
N ALA A 61 -1.44 -3.20 5.03
CA ALA A 61 -0.17 -2.81 5.65
C ALA A 61 -0.27 -1.50 6.44
N TYR A 62 -0.90 -0.48 5.84
CA TYR A 62 -1.09 0.81 6.51
C TYR A 62 -1.95 0.68 7.77
N ASP A 63 -3.07 -0.04 7.68
CA ASP A 63 -3.98 -0.26 8.81
C ASP A 63 -3.28 -1.02 9.95
N THR A 64 -2.51 -2.07 9.63
CA THR A 64 -1.71 -2.82 10.61
C THR A 64 -0.72 -1.93 11.35
N ILE A 65 0.01 -1.06 10.64
CA ILE A 65 0.95 -0.12 11.26
C ILE A 65 0.21 0.86 12.16
N ARG A 66 -0.91 1.41 11.69
CA ARG A 66 -1.71 2.37 12.45
C ARG A 66 -2.23 1.77 13.75
N GLU A 67 -2.76 0.55 13.69
CA GLU A 67 -3.24 -0.17 14.87
C GLU A 67 -2.11 -0.47 15.85
N ALA A 68 -0.94 -0.89 15.35
CA ALA A 68 0.22 -1.17 16.18
C ALA A 68 0.78 0.08 16.88
N ARG A 69 0.70 1.26 16.24
CA ARG A 69 1.17 2.54 16.81
C ARG A 69 0.14 3.26 17.67
N ALA A 70 -1.14 2.89 17.59
CA ALA A 70 -2.21 3.46 18.39
C ALA A 70 -2.39 2.77 19.75
N ARG A 71 -1.68 1.66 20.01
CA ARG A 71 -1.57 0.99 21.31
C ARG A 71 -0.39 1.52 22.10
#